data_AF-A0A7W3ZUL2-F1
#
_entry.id   AF-A0A7W3ZUL2-F1
#
_cell.length_a   1.000
_cell.length_b   1.000
_cell.length_c   1.000
_cell.angle_alpha   90.00
_cell.angle_beta   90.00
_cell.angle_gamma   90.00
#
_symmetry.space_group_name_H-M   'P 1'
#
loop_
_entity.id
_entity.type
_entity.pdbx_description
1 polymer ?
#
loop_
_entity_poly.entity_id
_entity_poly.type
_entity_poly.pdbx_seq_one_letter_code
_entity_poly.pdbx_strand_id
1 'polypeptide(L)'
;ALERLDQPLTVEHLARQARMSSRHLARHFRQLTGTTPLQWLHAQRVRHAQELLETTNATVDTIATATGMGTAATLRRHFHRSVGVPPDTYRRTFRP
;
A
#
# COMPACT_ATOMS: atom_id res chain seq x y z
N ALA A 1 -2.33 17.18 -3.28
CA ALA A 1 -1.03 16.46 -3.17
C ALA A 1 -1.18 14.93 -3.31
N LEU A 2 -2.12 14.45 -4.15
CA LEU A 2 -2.43 13.02 -4.35
C LEU A 2 -2.35 12.63 -5.83
N GLU A 3 -1.56 13.35 -6.63
CA GLU A 3 -1.65 13.26 -8.09
C GLU A 3 -0.71 12.24 -8.74
N ARG A 4 0.07 11.46 -7.97
CA ARG A 4 1.05 10.52 -8.54
C ARG A 4 1.21 9.22 -7.75
N LEU A 5 0.11 8.47 -7.59
CA LEU A 5 0.14 7.12 -6.99
C LEU A 5 0.63 6.03 -7.98
N ASP A 6 0.83 6.39 -9.25
CA ASP A 6 1.27 5.54 -10.36
C ASP A 6 2.80 5.28 -10.38
N GLN A 7 3.57 6.03 -9.59
CA GLN A 7 4.96 5.69 -9.32
C GLN A 7 5.04 4.84 -8.06
N PRO A 8 5.92 3.83 -7.97
CA PRO A 8 6.14 3.10 -6.73
C PRO A 8 6.53 4.10 -5.65
N LEU A 9 5.57 4.50 -4.82
CA LEU A 9 5.77 5.39 -3.68
C LEU A 9 6.71 4.67 -2.74
N THR A 10 7.99 4.99 -2.77
CA THR A 10 8.98 4.43 -1.84
C THR A 10 9.16 5.37 -0.65
N VAL A 11 9.81 4.88 0.40
CA VAL A 11 10.20 5.73 1.53
C VAL A 11 11.13 6.86 1.08
N GLU A 12 12.01 6.62 0.08
CA GLU A 12 12.84 7.67 -0.52
C GLU A 12 12.00 8.75 -1.20
N HIS A 13 10.90 8.39 -1.88
CA HIS A 13 10.01 9.37 -2.49
C HIS A 13 9.38 10.28 -1.43
N LEU A 14 8.85 9.69 -0.35
CA LEU A 14 8.29 10.44 0.78
C LEU A 14 9.35 11.34 1.43
N ALA A 15 10.58 10.85 1.57
CA ALA A 15 11.67 11.61 2.17
C ALA A 15 12.03 12.82 1.31
N ARG A 16 12.13 12.62 -0.01
CA ARG A 16 12.37 13.69 -0.97
C ARG A 16 11.26 14.74 -0.96
N GLN A 17 9.99 14.34 -0.92
CA GLN A 17 8.87 15.28 -0.82
C GLN A 17 8.90 16.07 0.49
N ALA A 18 9.31 15.45 1.59
CA ALA A 18 9.49 16.10 2.89
C ALA A 18 10.77 16.94 2.99
N ARG A 19 11.62 16.99 1.94
CA ARG A 19 12.97 17.58 1.95
C ARG A 19 13.84 17.03 3.09
N MET A 20 13.71 15.74 3.37
CA MET A 20 14.42 15.02 4.41
C MET A 20 15.23 13.87 3.82
N SER A 21 16.30 13.45 4.51
CA SER A 21 16.88 12.13 4.26
C SER A 21 15.94 11.04 4.78
N SER A 22 16.00 9.83 4.20
CA SER A 22 15.15 8.70 4.63
C SER A 22 15.29 8.38 6.12
N ARG A 23 16.49 8.51 6.69
CA ARG A 23 16.74 8.33 8.12
C ARG A 23 16.05 9.40 8.97
N HIS A 24 16.12 10.66 8.54
CA HIS A 24 15.50 11.76 9.27
C HIS A 24 13.97 11.67 9.21
N LEU A 25 13.42 11.34 8.04
CA LEU A 25 12.01 11.04 7.86
C LEU A 25 11.58 9.89 8.76
N ALA A 26 12.27 8.74 8.73
CA ALA A 26 11.88 7.57 9.51
C ALA A 26 11.79 7.87 11.01
N ARG A 27 12.72 8.66 11.56
CA ARG A 27 12.70 9.11 12.95
C ARG A 27 11.50 10.02 13.23
N HIS A 28 11.34 11.08 12.45
CA HIS A 28 10.24 12.04 12.63
C HIS A 28 8.87 11.38 12.48
N PHE A 29 8.73 10.53 11.47
CA PHE A 29 7.49 9.82 11.17
C PHE A 29 7.10 8.89 12.31
N ARG A 30 8.07 8.15 12.87
CA ARG A 30 7.82 7.29 14.02
C ARG A 30 7.44 8.07 15.27
N GLN A 31 8.05 9.24 15.50
CA GLN A 31 7.66 10.12 16.61
C GLN A 31 6.23 10.63 16.48
N LEU A 32 5.78 10.93 15.25
CA LEU A 32 4.45 11.49 15.00
C LEU A 32 3.34 10.43 14.89
N THR A 33 3.64 9.27 14.30
CA THR A 33 2.64 8.26 13.92
C THR A 33 2.75 6.94 14.68
N GLY A 34 3.81 6.77 15.48
CA GLY A 34 4.12 5.51 16.17
C GLY A 34 4.64 4.40 15.26
N THR A 35 4.68 4.59 13.93
CA THR A 35 5.06 3.56 12.96
C THR A 35 6.16 4.05 12.01
N THR A 36 6.76 3.14 11.25
CA THR A 36 7.73 3.52 10.23
C THR A 36 7.04 3.95 8.92
N PRO A 37 7.65 4.83 8.11
CA PRO A 37 7.10 5.20 6.82
C PRO A 37 6.78 3.99 5.92
N LEU A 38 7.62 2.95 5.94
CA LEU A 38 7.42 1.75 5.14
C LEU A 38 6.18 0.95 5.59
N GLN A 39 5.98 0.78 6.90
CA GLN A 39 4.81 0.10 7.44
C GLN A 39 3.53 0.88 7.15
N TRP A 40 3.56 2.19 7.33
CA TRP A 40 2.44 3.06 6.98
C TRP A 40 2.11 2.97 5.49
N LEU A 41 3.12 3.02 4.63
CA LEU A 41 2.96 2.88 3.18
C LEU A 41 2.33 1.53 2.80
N HIS A 42 2.77 0.42 3.40
CA HIS A 42 2.13 -0.88 3.16
C HIS A 42 0.65 -0.87 3.56
N ALA A 43 0.30 -0.23 4.68
CA ALA A 43 -1.10 -0.11 5.09
C ALA A 43 -1.92 0.73 4.10
N GLN A 44 -1.36 1.83 3.58
CA GLN A 44 -2.02 2.64 2.54
C GLN A 44 -2.23 1.85 1.25
N ARG A 45 -1.22 1.09 0.81
CA ARG A 45 -1.31 0.25 -0.39
C ARG A 45 -2.37 -0.84 -0.25
N VAL A 46 -2.49 -1.44 0.94
CA VAL A 46 -3.55 -2.42 1.21
C VAL A 46 -4.92 -1.77 1.17
N ARG A 47 -5.10 -0.57 1.75
CA ARG A 47 -6.36 0.18 1.66
C ARG A 47 -6.75 0.45 0.21
N HIS A 48 -5.80 0.92 -0.60
CA HIS A 48 -6.05 1.14 -2.02
C HIS A 48 -6.37 -0.17 -2.77
N ALA A 49 -5.73 -1.28 -2.41
CA ALA A 49 -6.07 -2.58 -2.95
C ALA A 49 -7.52 -2.99 -2.60
N GLN A 50 -8.00 -2.71 -1.38
CA GLN A 50 -9.40 -2.96 -1.00
C GLN A 50 -10.35 -2.17 -1.91
N GLU A 51 -10.11 -0.87 -2.08
CA GLU A 51 -10.90 -0.01 -2.97
C GLU A 51 -10.94 -0.58 -4.40
N LEU A 52 -9.81 -1.01 -4.96
CA LEU A 52 -9.76 -1.59 -6.30
C LEU A 52 -10.45 -2.95 -6.39
N LEU A 53 -10.37 -3.78 -5.35
CA LEU A 53 -11.10 -5.06 -5.29
C LEU A 53 -12.62 -4.84 -5.23
N GLU A 54 -13.06 -3.77 -4.58
CA GLU A 54 -14.47 -3.39 -4.38
C GLU A 54 -15.06 -2.58 -5.53
N THR A 55 -14.23 -1.89 -6.32
CA THR A 55 -14.68 -1.00 -7.41
C THR A 55 -14.38 -1.55 -8.81
N THR A 56 -13.45 -2.51 -8.96
CA THR A 56 -13.04 -3.03 -10.26
C THR A 56 -13.06 -4.56 -10.36
N ASN A 57 -13.02 -5.06 -11.60
CA ASN A 57 -12.84 -6.49 -11.91
C ASN A 57 -11.38 -6.85 -12.25
N ALA A 58 -10.43 -5.95 -11.95
CA ALA A 58 -9.01 -6.17 -12.25
C ALA A 58 -8.47 -7.42 -11.57
N THR A 59 -7.52 -8.12 -12.18
CA THR A 59 -6.90 -9.29 -11.54
C THR A 59 -6.08 -8.87 -10.32
N VAL A 60 -5.84 -9.80 -9.38
CA VAL A 60 -4.98 -9.53 -8.21
C VAL A 60 -3.57 -9.11 -8.63
N ASP A 61 -3.08 -9.61 -9.78
CA ASP A 61 -1.78 -9.22 -10.32
C ASP A 61 -1.78 -7.77 -10.82
N THR A 62 -2.81 -7.38 -11.58
CA THR A 62 -3.02 -5.99 -12.00
C THR A 62 -3.11 -5.05 -10.80
N ILE A 63 -3.86 -5.43 -9.76
CA ILE A 63 -4.00 -4.62 -8.53
C ILE A 63 -2.68 -4.52 -7.78
N ALA A 64 -1.88 -5.59 -7.74
CA ALA A 64 -0.57 -5.55 -7.10
C ALA A 64 0.38 -4.56 -7.78
N THR A 65 0.36 -4.49 -9.10
CA THR A 65 1.12 -3.50 -9.86
C THR A 65 0.60 -2.09 -9.61
N ALA A 66 -0.72 -1.89 -9.71
CA ALA A 66 -1.36 -0.58 -9.52
C ALA A 66 -1.15 0.00 -8.10
N THR A 67 -1.04 -0.86 -7.09
CA THR A 67 -0.80 -0.46 -5.70
C THR A 67 0.68 -0.37 -5.33
N GLY A 68 1.59 -0.59 -6.28
CA GLY A 68 3.04 -0.56 -6.05
C GLY A 68 3.56 -1.74 -5.21
N MET A 69 2.78 -2.81 -5.06
CA MET A 69 3.18 -4.06 -4.39
C MET A 69 4.05 -4.95 -5.30
N GLY A 70 4.05 -4.67 -6.61
CA GLY A 70 4.93 -5.26 -7.61
C GLY A 70 4.50 -6.65 -8.07
N THR A 71 4.09 -7.53 -7.16
CA THR A 71 3.62 -8.88 -7.51
C THR A 71 2.39 -9.29 -6.71
N ALA A 72 1.55 -10.15 -7.30
CA ALA A 72 0.39 -10.71 -6.61
C ALA A 72 0.77 -11.42 -5.30
N ALA A 73 1.93 -12.09 -5.24
CA ALA A 73 2.40 -12.76 -4.02
C ALA A 73 2.70 -11.77 -2.88
N THR A 74 3.34 -10.64 -3.18
CA THR A 74 3.59 -9.57 -2.22
C THR A 74 2.28 -8.94 -1.76
N LEU A 75 1.36 -8.64 -2.68
CA LEU A 75 0.03 -8.13 -2.30
C LEU A 75 -0.69 -9.10 -1.36
N ARG A 76 -0.81 -10.38 -1.71
CA ARG A 76 -1.48 -11.39 -0.87
C ARG A 76 -0.91 -11.46 0.55
N ARG A 77 0.43 -11.46 0.68
CA ARG A 77 1.10 -11.51 1.98
C ARG A 77 0.75 -10.32 2.87
N HIS A 78 0.84 -9.10 2.34
CA HIS A 78 0.57 -7.88 3.11
C HIS A 78 -0.92 -7.66 3.35
N PHE A 79 -1.76 -8.01 2.38
CA PHE A 79 -3.20 -7.94 2.49
C PHE A 79 -3.70 -8.88 3.59
N HIS A 80 -3.28 -10.15 3.56
CA HIS A 80 -3.62 -11.11 4.62
C HIS A 80 -3.15 -10.65 6.00
N ARG A 81 -1.93 -10.10 6.11
CA ARG A 81 -1.42 -9.57 7.39
C ARG A 81 -2.27 -8.41 7.94
N SER A 82 -2.87 -7.62 7.06
CA SER A 82 -3.58 -6.39 7.45
C SER A 82 -5.09 -6.57 7.58
N VAL A 83 -5.68 -7.46 6.76
CA VAL A 83 -7.14 -7.66 6.62
C VAL A 83 -7.57 -9.03 7.15
N GLY A 84 -6.65 -9.98 7.30
CA GLY A 84 -6.92 -11.33 7.83
C GLY A 84 -7.39 -12.36 6.80
N VAL A 85 -7.66 -11.95 5.55
CA VAL A 85 -8.07 -12.86 4.46
C VAL A 85 -7.34 -12.53 3.16
N PRO A 86 -7.20 -13.46 2.20
CA PRO A 86 -6.63 -13.16 0.89
C PRO A 86 -7.53 -12.21 0.06
N PRO A 87 -6.94 -11.42 -0.87
CA PRO A 87 -7.67 -10.52 -1.78
C PRO A 87 -8.83 -11.17 -2.53
N ASP A 88 -8.63 -12.38 -3.04
CA ASP A 88 -9.65 -13.12 -3.80
C ASP A 88 -10.87 -13.48 -2.93
N THR A 89 -10.63 -13.84 -1.66
CA THR A 89 -11.70 -14.11 -0.69
C THR A 89 -12.41 -12.83 -0.30
N TYR A 90 -11.65 -11.77 -0.03
CA TYR A 90 -12.18 -10.45 0.26
C TYR A 90 -13.13 -9.98 -0.85
N ARG A 91 -12.70 -10.05 -2.12
CA ARG A 91 -13.53 -9.64 -3.27
C ARG A 91 -14.88 -10.35 -3.28
N ARG A 92 -14.90 -11.68 -3.10
CA ARG A 92 -16.16 -12.45 -3.11
C ARG A 92 -17.15 -12.02 -2.04
N THR A 93 -16.68 -11.47 -0.91
CA THR A 93 -17.55 -10.97 0.17
C THR A 93 -18.24 -9.65 -0.22
N PHE A 94 -17.60 -8.79 -1.00
CA PHE A 94 -18.14 -7.47 -1.40
C PHE A 94 -18.74 -7.47 -2.81
N ARG A 95 -18.35 -8.43 -3.65
CA ARG A 95 -18.80 -8.63 -5.03
C ARG A 95 -19.10 -10.12 -5.24
N PRO A 96 -20.28 -10.60 -4.83
CA PRO A 96 -20.70 -11.98 -5.07
C PRO A 96 -20.81 -12.29 -6.57
#